data_AF-A0A932XP48-F1
#
_entry.id   AF-A0A932XP48-F1
#
_cell.length_a   1.000
_cell.length_b   1.000
_cell.length_c   1.000
_cell.angle_alpha   90.00
_cell.angle_beta   90.00
_cell.angle_gamma   90.00
#
_symmetry.space_group_name_H-M   'P 1'
#
loop_
_entity.id
_entity.type
_entity.pdbx_description
1 polymer ?
#
loop_
_entity_poly.entity_id
_entity_poly.type
_entity_poly.pdbx_seq_one_letter_code
_entity_poly.pdbx_strand_id
1 'polypeptide(L)'
;MDCHNRPAHQYATPMKSVNASIEQGLIPRSLPFIKLESTKALDQEYTDTAEALTGIANHLRNYYKEKYPEILNGRVEDVKAAINEVQEIYKRSIFPEMQANWSKYPDNIGHRDWQGCFRCHNEDMKSKNGFIIFTTCDKCHLILAQGENVDQVASVDFLKGKLFKHPGEDGEEIREYTECVDCHTGGAETYD
;
A
#
# COMPACT_ATOMS: atom_id res chain seq x y z
N MET A 1 0.77 29.50 11.54
CA MET A 1 1.30 28.15 11.27
C MET A 1 2.67 28.34 10.64
N ASP A 2 3.74 28.12 11.40
CA ASP A 2 5.09 28.11 10.84
C ASP A 2 5.37 26.74 10.17
N CYS A 3 6.31 26.68 9.23
CA CYS A 3 6.69 25.43 8.58
C CYS A 3 7.37 24.42 9.52
N HIS A 4 7.78 24.83 10.73
CA HIS A 4 8.48 23.99 11.71
C HIS A 4 7.52 23.15 12.57
N ASN A 5 6.24 23.52 12.61
CA ASN A 5 5.17 22.79 13.26
C ASN A 5 4.20 22.13 12.26
N ARG A 6 4.51 22.21 10.95
CA ARG A 6 3.73 21.52 9.93
C ARG A 6 4.22 20.07 9.83
N PRO A 7 3.35 19.06 9.93
CA PRO A 7 3.72 17.69 9.64
C PRO A 7 4.41 17.61 8.27
N ALA A 8 5.47 16.80 8.17
CA ALA A 8 6.09 16.50 6.89
C ALA A 8 5.01 16.07 5.88
N HIS A 9 5.22 16.39 4.59
CA HIS A 9 4.33 15.86 3.56
C HIS A 9 4.37 14.33 3.62
N GLN A 10 3.21 13.71 3.84
CA GLN A 10 3.06 12.26 3.77
C GLN A 10 2.83 11.88 2.31
N TYR A 11 3.73 11.06 1.77
CA TYR A 11 3.61 10.52 0.42
C TYR A 11 2.94 9.15 0.54
N ALA A 12 1.61 9.13 0.43
CA ALA A 12 0.85 7.89 0.50
C ALA A 12 1.21 6.97 -0.69
N THR A 13 1.32 5.66 -0.40
CA THR A 13 1.59 4.65 -1.43
C THR A 13 0.45 4.59 -2.46
N PRO A 14 0.74 4.18 -3.72
CA PRO A 14 -0.28 3.92 -4.73
C PRO A 14 -1.40 3.03 -4.21
N MET A 15 -1.06 1.91 -3.56
CA MET A 15 -2.04 0.98 -3.00
C MET A 15 -2.96 1.66 -1.97
N LYS A 16 -2.40 2.43 -1.03
CA LYS A 16 -3.17 3.10 0.02
C LYS A 16 -4.10 4.16 -0.58
N SER A 17 -3.59 4.94 -1.52
CA SER A 17 -4.35 6.02 -2.17
C SER A 17 -5.50 5.47 -3.01
N VAL A 18 -5.25 4.42 -3.80
CA VAL A 18 -6.29 3.77 -4.62
C VAL A 18 -7.35 3.10 -3.74
N ASN A 19 -6.96 2.41 -2.66
CA ASN A 19 -7.93 1.86 -1.71
C ASN A 19 -8.85 2.95 -1.14
N ALA A 20 -8.28 4.07 -0.70
CA ALA A 20 -9.05 5.18 -0.14
C ALA A 20 -10.03 5.76 -1.17
N SER A 21 -9.62 5.95 -2.43
CA SER A 21 -10.49 6.45 -3.49
C SER A 21 -11.59 5.47 -3.88
N ILE A 22 -11.34 4.16 -3.82
CA ILE A 22 -12.36 3.11 -4.01
C ILE A 22 -13.37 3.12 -2.85
N GLU A 23 -12.88 3.20 -1.61
CA GLU A 23 -13.73 3.23 -0.41
C GLU A 23 -14.65 4.46 -0.38
N GLN A 24 -14.15 5.61 -0.85
CA GLN A 24 -14.91 6.84 -0.99
C GLN A 24 -15.87 6.84 -2.20
N GLY A 25 -15.81 5.83 -3.06
CA GLY A 25 -16.63 5.73 -4.27
C GLY A 25 -16.20 6.65 -5.42
N LEU A 26 -15.03 7.28 -5.32
CA LEU A 26 -14.44 8.10 -6.40
C LEU A 26 -13.94 7.23 -7.56
N ILE A 27 -13.44 6.03 -7.24
CA ILE A 27 -13.15 4.98 -8.21
C ILE A 27 -14.23 3.90 -8.07
N PRO A 28 -15.01 3.60 -9.13
CA PRO A 28 -16.06 2.59 -9.05
C PRO A 28 -15.50 1.19 -8.74
N ARG A 29 -15.79 0.68 -7.54
CA ARG A 29 -15.33 -0.65 -7.07
C ARG A 29 -15.73 -1.82 -7.97
N SER A 30 -16.82 -1.66 -8.73
CA SER A 30 -17.34 -2.69 -9.64
C SER A 30 -16.63 -2.74 -11.00
N LEU A 31 -15.58 -1.95 -11.22
CA LEU A 31 -14.70 -2.12 -12.37
C LEU A 31 -13.73 -3.27 -12.11
N PRO A 32 -13.66 -4.31 -12.97
CA PRO A 32 -12.73 -5.42 -12.80
C PRO A 32 -11.29 -4.93 -12.73
N PHE A 33 -10.52 -5.48 -11.79
CA PHE A 33 -9.09 -5.21 -11.58
C PHE A 33 -8.71 -3.74 -11.40
N ILE A 34 -9.65 -2.84 -11.14
CA ILE A 34 -9.36 -1.40 -11.12
C ILE A 34 -8.30 -1.02 -10.09
N LYS A 35 -8.30 -1.68 -8.93
CA LYS A 35 -7.29 -1.48 -7.90
C LYS A 35 -5.88 -1.83 -8.41
N LEU A 36 -5.76 -2.98 -9.06
CA LEU A 36 -4.49 -3.48 -9.60
C LEU A 36 -3.95 -2.54 -10.68
N GLU A 37 -4.75 -2.29 -11.71
CA GLU A 37 -4.32 -1.48 -12.87
C GLU A 37 -4.09 -0.01 -12.48
N SER A 38 -4.85 0.54 -11.53
CA SER A 38 -4.59 1.89 -11.01
C SER A 38 -3.27 1.95 -10.23
N THR A 39 -2.98 0.91 -9.43
CA THR A 39 -1.70 0.83 -8.70
C THR A 39 -0.54 0.71 -9.69
N LYS A 40 -0.64 -0.17 -10.69
CA LYS A 40 0.35 -0.32 -11.76
C LYS A 40 0.59 0.96 -12.53
N ALA A 41 -0.47 1.72 -12.86
CA ALA A 41 -0.34 3.00 -13.53
C ALA A 41 0.40 4.05 -12.68
N LEU A 42 0.14 4.08 -11.37
CA LEU A 42 0.78 5.04 -10.45
C LEU A 42 2.23 4.66 -10.09
N ASP A 43 2.58 3.38 -10.19
CA ASP A 43 3.91 2.87 -9.85
C ASP A 43 4.93 3.00 -10.98
N GLN A 44 4.51 3.46 -12.16
CA GLN A 44 5.42 3.71 -13.27
C GLN A 44 6.30 4.93 -13.01
N GLU A 45 7.54 4.87 -13.50
CA GLU A 45 8.42 6.03 -13.59
C GLU A 45 7.99 6.92 -14.75
N TYR A 46 7.76 8.20 -14.45
CA TYR A 46 7.47 9.24 -15.44
C TYR A 46 8.45 10.38 -15.28
N THR A 47 8.78 11.05 -16.37
CA THR A 47 9.74 12.17 -16.39
C THR A 47 9.12 13.43 -15.78
N ASP A 48 7.85 13.67 -16.09
CA ASP A 48 7.10 14.83 -15.63
C ASP A 48 5.61 14.49 -15.43
N THR A 49 4.90 15.44 -14.82
CA THR A 49 3.48 15.29 -14.54
C THR A 49 2.63 15.12 -15.81
N ALA A 50 2.96 15.79 -16.92
CA ALA A 50 2.17 15.72 -18.14
C ALA A 50 2.28 14.34 -18.82
N GLU A 51 3.49 13.77 -18.82
CA GLU A 51 3.74 12.39 -19.25
C GLU A 51 2.94 11.41 -18.39
N ALA A 52 3.00 11.55 -17.05
CA ALA A 52 2.28 10.68 -16.13
C ALA A 52 0.77 10.68 -16.37
N LEU A 53 0.16 11.87 -16.52
CA LEU A 53 -1.27 11.99 -16.78
C LEU A 53 -1.66 11.27 -18.07
N THR A 54 -0.85 11.41 -19.13
CA THR A 54 -1.09 10.74 -20.41
C THR A 54 -0.90 9.22 -20.28
N GLY A 55 0.17 8.78 -19.60
CA GLY A 55 0.50 7.38 -19.36
C GLY A 55 -0.59 6.65 -18.59
N ILE A 56 -1.04 7.21 -17.46
CA ILE A 56 -2.13 6.69 -16.63
C ILE A 56 -3.41 6.51 -17.45
N ALA A 57 -3.80 7.54 -18.21
CA ALA A 57 -5.01 7.50 -19.00
C ALA A 57 -4.93 6.43 -20.10
N ASN A 58 -3.79 6.30 -20.76
CA ASN A 58 -3.57 5.31 -21.80
C ASN A 58 -3.58 3.89 -21.22
N HIS A 59 -2.88 3.67 -20.09
CA HIS A 59 -2.81 2.38 -19.42
C HIS A 59 -4.21 1.84 -19.09
N LEU A 60 -5.03 2.61 -18.37
CA LEU A 60 -6.37 2.18 -17.96
C LEU A 60 -7.31 2.02 -19.16
N ARG A 61 -7.31 2.95 -20.13
CA ARG A 61 -8.16 2.82 -21.32
C ARG A 61 -7.81 1.60 -22.15
N ASN A 62 -6.52 1.34 -22.36
CA ASN A 62 -6.06 0.22 -23.17
C ASN A 62 -6.38 -1.10 -22.46
N TYR A 63 -6.18 -1.19 -21.14
CA TYR A 63 -6.57 -2.36 -20.37
C TYR A 63 -8.05 -2.71 -20.55
N TYR A 64 -8.96 -1.75 -20.35
CA TYR A 64 -10.39 -2.00 -20.53
C TYR A 64 -10.77 -2.24 -21.99
N LYS A 65 -10.09 -1.61 -22.95
CA LYS A 65 -10.31 -1.88 -24.38
C LYS A 65 -9.96 -3.31 -24.77
N GLU A 66 -8.85 -3.84 -24.23
CA GLU A 66 -8.31 -5.14 -24.60
C GLU A 66 -8.96 -6.29 -23.82
N LYS A 67 -9.24 -6.09 -22.53
CA LYS A 67 -9.71 -7.15 -21.63
C LYS A 67 -11.21 -7.14 -21.39
N TYR A 68 -11.85 -5.97 -21.45
CA TYR A 68 -13.27 -5.76 -21.12
C TYR A 68 -13.96 -4.76 -22.05
N PRO A 69 -13.96 -4.97 -23.38
CA PRO A 69 -14.50 -4.01 -24.35
C PRO A 69 -15.98 -3.66 -24.09
N GLU A 70 -16.76 -4.57 -23.49
CA GLU A 70 -18.13 -4.34 -23.06
C GLU A 70 -18.26 -3.23 -22.01
N ILE A 71 -17.26 -3.05 -21.15
CA ILE A 71 -17.22 -1.95 -20.17
C ILE A 71 -17.07 -0.62 -20.89
N LEU A 72 -16.27 -0.53 -21.96
CA LEU A 72 -16.18 0.71 -22.73
C LEU A 72 -17.45 1.03 -23.51
N ASN A 73 -18.27 0.02 -23.85
CA ASN A 73 -19.53 0.24 -24.56
C ASN A 73 -20.67 0.66 -23.63
N GLY A 74 -20.67 0.19 -22.38
CA GLY A 74 -21.78 0.42 -21.43
C GLY A 74 -21.45 1.32 -20.24
N ARG A 75 -20.18 1.47 -19.88
CA ARG A 75 -19.69 2.12 -18.64
C ARG A 75 -18.46 3.00 -18.88
N VAL A 76 -18.39 3.65 -20.06
CA VAL A 76 -17.25 4.53 -20.40
C VAL A 76 -17.05 5.67 -19.40
N GLU A 77 -18.14 6.19 -18.83
CA GLU A 77 -18.06 7.26 -17.82
C GLU A 77 -17.44 6.79 -16.51
N ASP A 78 -17.65 5.53 -16.11
CA ASP A 78 -17.00 4.94 -14.93
C ASP A 78 -15.49 4.82 -15.14
N VAL A 79 -15.07 4.41 -16.34
CA VAL A 79 -13.65 4.33 -16.71
C VAL A 79 -13.02 5.72 -16.76
N LYS A 80 -13.73 6.73 -17.29
CA LYS A 80 -13.27 8.13 -17.28
C LYS A 80 -13.15 8.67 -15.85
N ALA A 81 -14.14 8.40 -14.99
CA ALA A 81 -14.10 8.81 -13.59
C ALA A 81 -12.90 8.19 -12.86
N ALA A 82 -12.66 6.89 -13.08
CA ALA A 82 -11.50 6.20 -12.52
C ALA A 82 -10.17 6.80 -13.02
N ILE A 83 -10.03 7.06 -14.32
CA ILE A 83 -8.83 7.70 -14.88
C ILE A 83 -8.59 9.07 -14.25
N ASN A 84 -9.63 9.90 -14.18
CA ASN A 84 -9.53 11.23 -13.61
C ASN A 84 -9.09 11.16 -12.15
N GLU A 85 -9.69 10.27 -11.34
CA GLU A 85 -9.30 10.13 -9.94
C GLU A 85 -7.86 9.63 -9.81
N VAL A 86 -7.43 8.62 -10.57
CA VAL A 86 -6.04 8.12 -10.55
C VAL A 86 -5.04 9.21 -10.94
N GLN A 87 -5.38 10.06 -11.91
CA GLN A 87 -4.62 11.26 -12.24
C GLN A 87 -4.57 12.27 -11.09
N GLU A 88 -5.68 12.49 -10.37
CA GLU A 88 -5.68 13.31 -9.15
C GLU A 88 -4.84 12.68 -8.04
N ILE A 89 -4.76 11.34 -7.95
CA ILE A 89 -3.86 10.66 -7.01
C ILE A 89 -2.42 11.02 -7.33
N TYR A 90 -2.02 10.87 -8.60
CA TYR A 90 -0.66 11.17 -9.02
C TYR A 90 -0.25 12.59 -8.63
N LYS A 91 -1.08 13.59 -9.00
CA LYS A 91 -0.81 15.01 -8.76
C LYS A 91 -0.65 15.39 -7.28
N ARG A 92 -1.24 14.63 -6.35
CA ARG A 92 -1.19 14.94 -4.91
C ARG A 92 -0.11 14.17 -4.15
N SER A 93 0.42 13.08 -4.70
CA SER A 93 1.32 12.18 -3.96
C SER A 93 2.61 11.80 -4.69
N ILE A 94 2.79 12.16 -5.96
CA ILE A 94 3.97 11.80 -6.76
C ILE A 94 4.44 13.03 -7.54
N PHE A 95 5.68 13.44 -7.31
CA PHE A 95 6.27 14.64 -7.88
C PHE A 95 7.57 14.26 -8.62
N PRO A 96 7.48 13.84 -9.90
CA PRO A 96 8.62 13.31 -10.65
C PRO A 96 9.74 14.35 -10.80
N GLU A 97 9.39 15.63 -11.00
CA GLU A 97 10.35 16.72 -11.17
C GLU A 97 11.14 17.02 -9.88
N MET A 98 10.58 16.65 -8.71
CA MET A 98 11.21 16.78 -7.40
C MET A 98 11.83 15.46 -6.91
N GLN A 99 11.70 14.38 -7.69
CA GLN A 99 12.08 13.02 -7.29
C GLN A 99 11.48 12.64 -5.93
N ALA A 100 10.24 13.06 -5.67
CA ALA A 100 9.57 12.88 -4.40
C ALA A 100 8.31 12.02 -4.54
N ASN A 101 8.32 10.87 -3.88
CA ASN A 101 7.23 9.90 -3.82
C ASN A 101 7.35 9.04 -2.55
N TRP A 102 6.46 8.07 -2.39
CA TRP A 102 6.41 7.19 -1.22
C TRP A 102 7.64 6.27 -1.07
N SER A 103 8.34 5.94 -2.17
CA SER A 103 9.53 5.08 -2.12
C SER A 103 10.78 5.87 -1.73
N LYS A 104 10.86 7.16 -2.07
CA LYS A 104 11.97 8.05 -1.65
C LYS A 104 11.76 8.66 -0.26
N TYR A 105 10.51 8.86 0.15
CA TYR A 105 10.14 9.47 1.43
C TYR A 105 9.27 8.52 2.26
N PRO A 106 9.88 7.51 2.92
CA PRO A 106 9.15 6.47 3.64
C PRO A 106 8.47 6.99 4.91
N ASP A 107 7.26 6.49 5.20
CA ASP A 107 6.58 6.71 6.47
C ASP A 107 6.85 5.54 7.44
N ASN A 108 7.63 5.81 8.48
CA ASN A 108 8.08 4.79 9.43
C ASN A 108 7.12 4.58 10.61
N ILE A 109 5.86 5.05 10.53
CA ILE A 109 4.85 4.80 11.56
C ILE A 109 4.45 3.32 11.67
N GLY A 110 4.60 2.54 10.59
CA GLY A 110 4.33 1.11 10.54
C GLY A 110 5.46 0.36 9.82
N HIS A 111 5.34 -0.96 9.74
CA HIS A 111 6.39 -1.83 9.20
C HIS A 111 5.96 -2.71 8.01
N ARG A 112 4.82 -2.43 7.39
CA ARG A 112 4.33 -3.20 6.24
C ARG A 112 4.96 -2.70 4.94
N ASP A 113 4.73 -1.43 4.62
CA ASP A 113 5.16 -0.82 3.34
C ASP A 113 6.59 -0.25 3.42
N TRP A 114 7.14 -0.10 4.64
CA TRP A 114 8.47 0.41 4.93
C TRP A 114 9.02 -0.25 6.21
N GLN A 115 10.32 -0.09 6.51
CA GLN A 115 10.96 -0.80 7.62
C GLN A 115 10.49 -0.36 9.02
N GLY A 116 9.99 0.87 9.18
CA GLY A 116 9.43 1.33 10.45
C GLY A 116 10.41 1.21 11.63
N CYS A 117 9.97 0.58 12.71
CA CYS A 117 10.78 0.30 13.90
C CYS A 117 11.95 -0.67 13.61
N PHE A 118 11.79 -1.57 12.64
CA PHE A 118 12.78 -2.59 12.30
C PHE A 118 14.03 -2.04 11.61
N ARG A 119 14.03 -0.75 11.25
CA ARG A 119 15.26 0.00 10.92
C ARG A 119 16.34 -0.09 12.00
N CYS A 120 15.93 -0.28 13.26
CA CYS A 120 16.84 -0.44 14.40
C CYS A 120 16.58 -1.73 15.19
N HIS A 121 15.39 -2.31 15.08
CA HIS A 121 15.02 -3.57 15.74
C HIS A 121 15.25 -4.73 14.77
N ASN A 122 16.49 -5.15 14.55
CA ASN A 122 16.78 -6.25 13.62
C ASN A 122 18.03 -7.03 14.08
N GLU A 123 18.36 -8.10 13.35
CA GLU A 123 19.48 -8.99 13.69
C GLU A 123 20.86 -8.37 13.48
N ASP A 124 20.95 -7.37 12.61
CA ASP A 124 22.18 -6.64 12.27
C ASP A 124 22.53 -5.60 13.34
N MET A 125 21.53 -5.03 14.00
CA MET A 125 21.68 -4.05 15.09
C MET A 125 21.99 -4.75 16.41
N LYS A 126 23.17 -5.38 16.44
CA LYS A 126 23.66 -6.23 17.52
C LYS A 126 24.73 -5.51 18.33
N SER A 127 24.57 -5.52 19.66
CA SER A 127 25.59 -5.00 20.58
C SER A 127 26.87 -5.85 20.55
N LYS A 128 27.97 -5.34 21.10
CA LYS A 128 29.25 -6.06 21.19
C LYS A 128 29.18 -7.42 21.91
N ASN A 129 28.21 -7.59 22.81
CA ASN A 129 27.95 -8.82 23.56
C ASN A 129 26.82 -9.68 22.95
N GLY A 130 26.34 -9.34 21.74
CA GLY A 130 25.44 -10.20 20.98
C GLY A 130 23.94 -9.96 21.18
N PHE A 131 23.54 -8.97 21.99
CA PHE A 131 22.13 -8.65 22.19
C PHE A 131 21.56 -7.87 21.01
N ILE A 132 20.36 -8.25 20.59
CA ILE A 132 19.54 -7.53 19.61
C ILE A 132 18.30 -6.99 20.31
N ILE A 133 17.71 -5.93 19.76
CA ILE A 133 16.38 -5.50 20.19
C ILE A 133 15.36 -6.50 19.63
N PHE A 134 14.30 -6.77 20.40
CA PHE A 134 13.27 -7.73 20.04
C PHE A 134 12.71 -7.47 18.63
N THR A 135 12.37 -8.56 17.94
CA THR A 135 11.78 -8.54 16.59
C THR A 135 10.43 -9.27 16.52
N THR A 136 9.99 -9.85 17.65
CA THR A 136 8.75 -10.63 17.70
C THR A 136 7.51 -9.73 17.74
N CYS A 137 6.45 -10.14 17.03
CA CYS A 137 5.24 -9.34 16.84
C CYS A 137 4.53 -8.98 18.16
N ASP A 138 4.57 -9.88 19.15
CA ASP A 138 3.91 -9.78 20.45
C ASP A 138 4.45 -8.66 21.35
N LYS A 139 5.59 -8.07 20.99
CA LYS A 139 6.17 -6.93 21.73
C LYS A 139 5.52 -5.59 21.36
N CYS A 140 4.93 -5.51 20.17
CA CYS A 140 4.26 -4.31 19.67
C CYS A 140 2.75 -4.51 19.47
N HIS A 141 2.31 -5.73 19.19
CA HIS A 141 0.93 -6.03 18.85
C HIS A 141 0.30 -7.03 19.83
N LEU A 142 -0.92 -6.72 20.27
CA LEU A 142 -1.82 -7.69 20.90
C LEU A 142 -2.95 -8.01 19.91
N ILE A 143 -2.80 -9.10 19.16
CA ILE A 143 -3.77 -9.48 18.11
C ILE A 143 -4.94 -10.22 18.76
N LEU A 144 -6.12 -9.60 18.77
CA LEU A 144 -7.34 -10.17 19.34
C LEU A 144 -8.21 -10.86 18.29
N ALA A 145 -8.20 -10.35 17.07
CA ALA A 145 -8.88 -10.93 15.91
C ALA A 145 -8.12 -10.55 14.64
N GLN A 146 -8.28 -11.39 13.62
CA GLN A 146 -7.67 -11.20 12.30
C GLN A 146 -8.46 -12.00 11.26
N GLY A 147 -8.39 -11.59 10.00
CA GLY A 147 -9.23 -12.15 8.93
C GLY A 147 -10.70 -11.72 9.05
N GLU A 148 -11.59 -12.46 8.38
CA GLU A 148 -13.01 -12.10 8.29
C GLU A 148 -13.83 -12.46 9.54
N ASN A 149 -13.33 -13.37 10.38
CA ASN A 149 -14.05 -13.85 11.55
C ASN A 149 -13.61 -13.09 12.82
N VAL A 150 -14.33 -12.00 13.12
CA VAL A 150 -14.10 -11.16 14.30
C VAL A 150 -14.71 -11.72 15.59
N ASP A 151 -15.56 -12.74 15.53
CA ASP A 151 -16.16 -13.37 16.73
C ASP A 151 -15.13 -14.13 17.58
N GLN A 152 -13.92 -14.31 17.04
CA GLN A 152 -12.82 -14.99 17.72
C GLN A 152 -12.32 -14.26 18.98
N VAL A 153 -12.63 -12.97 19.17
CA VAL A 153 -12.13 -12.18 20.31
C VAL A 153 -12.49 -12.83 21.66
N ALA A 154 -13.68 -13.43 21.77
CA ALA A 154 -14.18 -14.01 23.02
C ALA A 154 -13.37 -15.23 23.51
N SER A 155 -12.53 -15.84 22.67
CA SER A 155 -11.73 -17.03 23.00
C SER A 155 -10.21 -16.77 23.09
N VAL A 156 -9.78 -15.50 23.04
CA VAL A 156 -8.36 -15.14 23.09
C VAL A 156 -7.84 -14.99 24.52
N ASP A 157 -6.65 -15.53 24.76
CA ASP A 157 -5.84 -15.17 25.94
C ASP A 157 -5.32 -13.73 25.79
N PHE A 158 -5.92 -12.79 26.51
CA PHE A 158 -5.56 -11.36 26.45
C PHE A 158 -4.14 -11.05 26.94
N LEU A 159 -3.45 -11.98 27.61
CA LEU A 159 -2.05 -11.80 28.01
C LEU A 159 -1.08 -12.16 26.88
N LYS A 160 -1.51 -12.96 25.90
CA LYS A 160 -0.66 -13.48 24.82
C LYS A 160 -1.10 -13.05 23.43
N GLY A 161 -2.39 -12.81 23.24
CA GLY A 161 -2.98 -12.58 21.92
C GLY A 161 -2.91 -13.82 21.02
N LYS A 162 -3.22 -13.62 19.74
CA LYS A 162 -3.02 -14.60 18.67
C LYS A 162 -1.68 -14.34 17.96
N LEU A 163 -1.13 -15.39 17.36
CA LEU A 163 -0.05 -15.26 16.38
C LEU A 163 -0.56 -14.58 15.12
N PHE A 164 0.26 -13.74 14.48
CA PHE A 164 -0.10 -13.12 13.20
C PHE A 164 -0.18 -14.18 12.09
N LYS A 165 -1.19 -14.04 11.24
CA LYS A 165 -1.34 -14.83 10.01
C LYS A 165 -1.21 -13.90 8.82
N HIS A 166 -0.29 -14.23 7.92
CA HIS A 166 -0.15 -13.48 6.68
C HIS A 166 -1.41 -13.66 5.81
N PRO A 167 -2.00 -12.58 5.28
CA PRO A 167 -3.15 -12.70 4.39
C PRO A 167 -2.77 -13.31 3.03
N GLY A 168 -3.26 -14.52 2.74
CA GLY A 168 -2.97 -15.26 1.50
C GLY A 168 -3.58 -16.66 1.51
N GLU A 169 -3.40 -17.41 0.42
CA GLU A 169 -3.86 -18.82 0.33
C GLU A 169 -3.09 -19.76 1.27
N ASP A 170 -1.88 -19.38 1.68
CA ASP A 170 -1.00 -20.11 2.58
C ASP A 170 -1.39 -19.97 4.06
N GLY A 171 -1.98 -18.83 4.45
CA GLY A 171 -2.45 -18.56 5.82
C GLY A 171 -1.36 -18.76 6.87
N GLU A 172 -0.09 -18.57 6.47
CA GLU A 172 1.07 -18.97 7.24
C GLU A 172 1.13 -18.17 8.55
N GLU A 173 1.32 -18.89 9.65
CA GLU A 173 1.58 -18.28 10.95
C GLU A 173 3.03 -17.80 10.99
N ILE A 174 3.22 -16.49 10.81
CA ILE A 174 4.55 -15.88 10.91
C ILE A 174 4.88 -15.72 12.39
N ARG A 175 5.78 -16.57 12.88
CA ARG A 175 6.25 -16.60 14.27
C ARG A 175 7.57 -15.87 14.47
N GLU A 176 8.41 -15.89 13.46
CA GLU A 176 9.70 -15.21 13.43
C GLU A 176 9.58 -13.97 12.54
N TYR A 177 10.46 -13.00 12.79
CA TYR A 177 10.41 -11.75 12.06
C TYR A 177 10.71 -11.98 10.57
N THR A 178 9.81 -11.53 9.71
CA THR A 178 9.99 -11.49 8.26
C THR A 178 9.90 -10.04 7.82
N GLU A 179 10.82 -9.62 6.97
CA GLU A 179 10.83 -8.30 6.35
C GLU A 179 9.63 -8.19 5.40
N CYS A 180 8.53 -7.61 5.89
CA CYS A 180 7.31 -7.43 5.10
C CYS A 180 7.60 -6.62 3.82
N VAL A 181 8.55 -5.69 3.93
CA VAL A 181 9.00 -4.78 2.86
C VAL A 181 9.65 -5.48 1.69
N ASP A 182 10.10 -6.73 1.85
CA ASP A 182 10.69 -7.51 0.76
C ASP A 182 9.65 -7.84 -0.33
N CYS A 183 8.35 -7.81 0.02
CA CYS A 183 7.26 -8.01 -0.92
C CYS A 183 6.23 -6.86 -0.92
N HIS A 184 6.19 -6.04 0.14
CA HIS A 184 5.25 -4.94 0.30
C HIS A 184 6.00 -3.61 0.22
N THR A 185 6.26 -3.12 -0.98
CA THR A 185 6.94 -1.83 -1.21
C THR A 185 5.97 -0.66 -1.39
N GLY A 186 4.66 -0.93 -1.27
CA GLY A 186 3.57 0.02 -1.48
C GLY A 186 3.22 0.29 -2.95
N GLY A 187 4.05 -0.20 -3.88
CA GLY A 187 3.83 -0.18 -5.32
C GLY A 187 2.99 -1.35 -5.83
N ALA A 188 3.17 -1.71 -7.09
CA ALA A 188 2.49 -2.81 -7.75
C ALA A 188 3.21 -4.15 -7.61
N GLU A 189 4.45 -4.16 -7.12
CA GLU A 189 5.30 -5.36 -6.97
C GLU A 189 4.64 -6.49 -6.16
N THR A 190 3.75 -6.16 -5.21
CA THR A 190 2.98 -7.14 -4.43
C THR A 190 1.99 -7.97 -5.29
N TYR A 191 1.77 -7.59 -6.54
CA TYR A 191 0.85 -8.26 -7.46
C TYR A 191 1.52 -8.96 -8.64
N ASP A 192 2.86 -8.98 -8.70
CA ASP A 192 3.62 -9.68 -9.73
C ASP A 192 3.86 -11.16 -9.37
#